data_AF-A0A1F7X2P7-F1
#
_entry.id   AF-A0A1F7X2P7-F1
#
_cell.length_a   1.000
_cell.length_b   1.000
_cell.length_c   1.000
_cell.angle_alpha   90.00
_cell.angle_beta   90.00
_cell.angle_gamma   90.00
#
_symmetry.space_group_name_H-M   'P 1'
#
loop_
_entity.id
_entity.type
_entity.pdbx_description
1 polymer ?
#
loop_
_entity_poly.entity_id
_entity_poly.type
_entity_poly.pdbx_seq_one_letter_code
_entity_poly.pdbx_strand_id
1 'polypeptide(L)'
;MKKHIGLILGLLLFVLNLIDCLFTQHWVDLGGYGSEMNPLMRFLMEEIGGWWTVPKIFIGLIGGILVAFYWKRFRSVRVATMIVLSVYILLTCYHLMLL
;
A
#
# COMPACT_ATOMS: atom_id res chain seq x y z
N MET A 1 -7.00 -15.95 20.15
CA MET A 1 -6.23 -14.69 19.97
C MET A 1 -5.32 -14.64 18.73
N LYS A 2 -4.25 -15.44 18.62
CA LYS A 2 -3.22 -15.23 17.55
C LYS A 2 -3.67 -15.36 16.07
N LYS A 3 -4.84 -15.95 15.77
CA LYS A 3 -5.38 -16.04 14.38
C LYS A 3 -6.00 -14.71 13.94
N HIS A 4 -6.62 -13.98 14.86
CA HIS A 4 -7.26 -12.70 14.55
C HIS A 4 -6.24 -11.59 14.28
N ILE A 5 -5.03 -11.68 14.87
CA ILE A 5 -3.95 -10.70 14.61
C ILE A 5 -3.59 -10.66 13.13
N GLY A 6 -3.38 -11.81 12.48
CA GLY A 6 -3.06 -11.85 11.06
C GLY A 6 -4.17 -11.25 10.19
N LEU A 7 -5.43 -11.55 10.51
CA LEU A 7 -6.60 -10.97 9.82
C LEU A 7 -6.67 -9.45 9.99
N ILE A 8 -6.51 -8.95 11.22
CA ILE A 8 -6.52 -7.52 11.52
C ILE A 8 -5.39 -6.81 10.78
N LEU A 9 -4.17 -7.35 10.86
CA LEU A 9 -3.01 -6.75 10.19
C LEU A 9 -3.15 -6.82 8.67
N GLY A 10 -3.66 -7.91 8.11
CA GLY A 10 -3.90 -8.04 6.67
C GLY A 10 -4.96 -7.07 6.18
N LEU A 11 -6.06 -6.92 6.92
CA LEU A 11 -7.09 -5.93 6.63
C LEU A 11 -6.54 -4.50 6.73
N LEU A 12 -5.77 -4.19 7.78
CA LEU A 12 -5.12 -2.90 7.95
C LEU A 12 -4.19 -2.58 6.79
N LEU A 13 -3.38 -3.55 6.36
CA LEU A 13 -2.49 -3.42 5.20
C LEU A 13 -3.26 -3.08 3.92
N PHE A 14 -4.37 -3.77 3.68
CA PHE A 14 -5.23 -3.52 2.53
C PHE A 14 -5.86 -2.12 2.58
N VAL A 15 -6.40 -1.72 3.74
CA VAL A 15 -6.99 -0.38 3.92
C VAL A 15 -5.95 0.72 3.73
N LEU A 16 -4.75 0.57 4.29
CA LEU A 16 -3.66 1.53 4.10
C LEU A 16 -3.24 1.62 2.63
N ASN A 17 -3.20 0.50 1.92
CA ASN A 17 -2.90 0.48 0.49
C ASN A 17 -3.99 1.19 -0.34
N LEU A 18 -5.28 1.02 0.01
CA LEU A 18 -6.37 1.75 -0.63
C LEU A 18 -6.26 3.26 -0.40
N ILE A 19 -6.00 3.68 0.84
CA ILE A 19 -5.81 5.10 1.19
C ILE A 19 -4.63 5.68 0.41
N ASP A 20 -3.51 4.97 0.36
CA ASP A 20 -2.34 5.37 -0.42
C ASP A 20 -2.65 5.48 -1.93
N CYS A 21 -3.45 4.57 -2.48
CA CYS A 21 -3.93 4.65 -3.86
C CYS A 21 -4.76 5.92 -4.10
N LEU A 22 -5.66 6.28 -3.17
CA LEU A 22 -6.47 7.49 -3.26
C LEU A 22 -5.63 8.76 -3.16
N PHE A 23 -4.66 8.81 -2.23
CA PHE A 23 -3.73 9.94 -2.14
C PHE A 23 -2.89 10.08 -3.40
N THR A 24 -2.36 8.97 -3.91
CA THR A 24 -1.59 8.97 -5.15
C THR A 24 -2.42 9.53 -6.31
N GLN A 25 -3.68 9.08 -6.46
CA GLN A 25 -4.58 9.61 -7.48
C GLN A 25 -4.83 11.10 -7.28
N HIS A 26 -5.08 11.56 -6.05
CA HIS A 26 -5.28 12.97 -5.76
C HIS A 26 -4.07 13.85 -6.13
N TRP A 27 -2.85 13.40 -5.80
CA TRP A 27 -1.61 14.10 -6.15
C TRP A 27 -1.36 14.14 -7.66
N VAL A 28 -1.70 13.06 -8.36
CA VAL A 28 -1.65 12.98 -9.81
C VAL A 28 -2.70 13.90 -10.45
N ASP A 29 -3.90 14.00 -9.89
CA ASP A 29 -4.94 14.90 -10.41
C ASP A 29 -4.55 16.38 -10.25
N LEU A 30 -3.77 16.72 -9.21
CA LEU A 30 -3.27 18.08 -8.97
C LEU A 30 -2.02 18.44 -9.79
N GLY A 31 -1.09 17.49 -9.96
CA GLY A 31 0.24 17.76 -10.52
C GLY A 31 0.58 17.02 -11.82
N GLY A 32 -0.35 16.21 -12.34
CA GLY A 32 -0.10 15.26 -13.44
C GLY A 32 0.78 14.08 -13.00
N TYR A 33 1.04 13.12 -13.90
CA TYR A 33 1.88 11.96 -13.58
C TYR A 33 3.32 12.31 -13.20
N GLY A 34 3.83 13.47 -13.63
CA GLY A 34 5.17 13.96 -13.29
C GLY A 34 5.37 14.31 -11.82
N SER A 35 4.29 14.45 -11.03
CA SER A 35 4.37 14.70 -9.58
C SER A 35 4.66 13.43 -8.77
N GLU A 36 4.48 12.24 -9.36
CA GLU A 36 4.79 10.97 -8.70
C GLU A 36 6.30 10.77 -8.58
N MET A 37 6.78 10.74 -7.34
CA MET A 37 8.21 10.59 -7.03
C MET A 37 8.70 9.15 -7.23
N ASN A 38 7.82 8.15 -7.19
CA ASN A 38 8.17 6.76 -7.41
C ASN A 38 8.33 6.47 -8.92
N PRO A 39 9.56 6.25 -9.43
CA PRO A 39 9.80 6.13 -10.87
C PRO A 39 9.08 4.93 -11.49
N LEU A 40 8.90 3.84 -10.73
CA LEU A 40 8.18 2.66 -11.18
C LEU A 40 6.69 2.94 -11.31
N MET A 41 6.12 3.68 -10.35
CA MET A 41 4.71 4.04 -10.39
C MET A 41 4.45 5.02 -11.53
N ARG A 42 5.31 6.03 -11.69
CA ARG A 42 5.21 6.97 -12.80
C ARG A 42 5.28 6.27 -14.15
N PHE A 43 6.24 5.37 -14.35
CA PHE A 43 6.32 4.55 -15.57
C PHE A 43 5.03 3.75 -15.81
N LEU A 44 4.48 3.12 -14.77
CA LEU A 44 3.23 2.38 -14.88
C LEU A 44 2.06 3.30 -15.28
N MET A 45 1.95 4.49 -14.66
CA MET A 45 0.92 5.48 -15.00
C MET A 45 1.04 5.99 -16.44
N GLU A 46 2.27 6.21 -16.92
CA GLU A 46 2.54 6.67 -18.28
C GLU A 46 2.13 5.61 -19.33
N GLU A 47 2.36 4.32 -19.04
CA GLU A 47 2.08 3.23 -19.97
C GLU A 47 0.60 2.79 -19.99
N ILE A 48 -0.04 2.67 -18.83
CA ILE A 48 -1.42 2.15 -18.73
C ILE A 48 -2.46 3.20 -18.31
N GLY A 49 -2.05 4.47 -18.14
CA GLY A 49 -2.94 5.55 -17.73
C GLY A 49 -3.62 5.25 -16.41
N GLY A 50 -4.85 5.76 -16.20
CA GLY A 50 -5.63 5.59 -14.96
C GLY A 50 -5.90 4.14 -14.52
N TRP A 51 -5.63 3.15 -15.36
CA TRP A 51 -5.70 1.73 -14.99
C TRP A 51 -4.61 1.29 -14.01
N TRP A 52 -3.59 2.13 -13.75
CA TRP A 52 -2.53 1.89 -12.76
C TRP A 52 -3.05 1.59 -11.34
N THR A 53 -4.27 2.06 -11.02
CA THR A 53 -4.95 1.82 -9.73
C THR A 53 -5.27 0.34 -9.53
N VAL A 54 -5.63 -0.39 -10.59
CA VAL A 54 -6.02 -1.81 -10.53
C VAL A 54 -4.90 -2.70 -9.99
N PRO A 55 -3.68 -2.74 -10.59
CA PRO A 55 -2.59 -3.55 -10.05
C PRO A 55 -2.18 -3.09 -8.65
N LYS A 56 -2.25 -1.79 -8.32
CA LYS A 56 -1.92 -1.30 -6.99
C LYS A 56 -2.85 -1.88 -5.92
N ILE A 57 -4.16 -1.81 -6.14
CA ILE A 57 -5.18 -2.38 -5.24
C ILE A 57 -5.01 -3.89 -5.14
N PHE A 58 -4.73 -4.57 -6.25
CA PHE A 58 -4.58 -6.02 -6.30
C PHE A 58 -3.37 -6.50 -5.48
N ILE A 59 -2.25 -5.78 -5.56
CA ILE A 59 -1.06 -6.05 -4.73
C ILE A 59 -1.39 -5.90 -3.24
N GLY A 60 -2.11 -4.84 -2.86
CA GLY A 60 -2.58 -4.65 -1.48
C GLY A 60 -3.46 -5.80 -0.99
N LEU A 61 -4.40 -6.25 -1.84
CA LEU A 61 -5.31 -7.35 -1.52
C LEU A 61 -4.56 -8.67 -1.34
N ILE A 62 -3.68 -9.03 -2.28
CA ILE A 62 -2.86 -10.24 -2.19
C ILE A 62 -1.97 -10.18 -0.95
N GLY A 63 -1.31 -9.05 -0.69
CA GLY A 63 -0.50 -8.84 0.50
C GLY A 63 -1.31 -9.05 1.78
N GLY A 64 -2.50 -8.46 1.87
CA GLY A 64 -3.41 -8.61 3.01
C GLY A 64 -3.85 -10.06 3.23
N ILE A 65 -4.21 -10.77 2.17
CA ILE A 65 -4.56 -12.20 2.20
C ILE A 65 -3.37 -13.03 2.70
N LEU A 66 -2.18 -12.82 2.13
CA LEU A 66 -0.98 -13.54 2.54
C LEU A 66 -0.67 -13.34 4.03
N VAL A 67 -0.78 -12.11 4.52
CA VAL A 67 -0.61 -11.83 5.95
C VAL A 67 -1.69 -12.55 6.77
N ALA A 68 -2.95 -12.48 6.39
CA ALA A 68 -4.06 -13.12 7.10
C ALA A 68 -3.87 -14.64 7.27
N PHE A 69 -3.45 -15.34 6.21
CA PHE A 69 -3.32 -16.79 6.22
C PHE A 69 -1.96 -17.28 6.75
N TYR A 70 -0.88 -16.54 6.51
CA TYR A 70 0.48 -17.01 6.76
C TYR A 70 1.20 -16.37 7.95
N TRP A 71 0.59 -15.39 8.64
CA TRP A 71 1.16 -14.70 9.80
C TRP A 71 1.83 -15.63 10.83
N LYS A 72 1.17 -16.75 11.14
CA LYS A 72 1.69 -17.70 12.14
C LYS A 72 2.79 -18.62 11.61
N ARG A 73 2.75 -18.93 10.31
CA ARG A 73 3.57 -19.98 9.71
C ARG A 73 4.97 -19.48 9.39
N PHE A 74 5.08 -18.27 8.84
CA PHE A 74 6.35 -17.77 8.34
C PHE A 74 6.82 -16.55 9.14
N ARG A 75 8.04 -16.62 9.68
CA ARG A 75 8.69 -15.46 10.33
C ARG A 75 8.89 -14.31 9.34
N SER A 76 9.21 -14.62 8.08
CA SER A 76 9.41 -13.64 7.02
C SER A 76 8.17 -12.78 6.79
N VAL A 77 6.97 -13.37 6.78
CA VAL A 77 5.70 -12.62 6.64
C VAL A 77 5.55 -11.61 7.78
N ARG A 78 5.87 -12.00 9.02
CA ARG A 78 5.79 -11.09 10.16
C ARG A 78 6.75 -9.91 10.03
N VAL A 79 8.01 -10.19 9.71
CA VAL A 79 9.03 -9.15 9.54
C VAL A 79 8.66 -8.22 8.40
N ALA A 80 8.28 -8.76 7.23
CA ALA A 80 7.86 -7.96 6.08
C ALA A 80 6.64 -7.10 6.40
N THR A 81 5.63 -7.64 7.09
CA THR A 81 4.44 -6.88 7.51
C THR A 81 4.82 -5.71 8.40
N MET A 82 5.69 -5.93 9.40
CA MET A 82 6.12 -4.86 10.30
C MET A 82 6.87 -3.76 9.55
N ILE A 83 7.78 -4.13 8.64
CA ILE A 83 8.52 -3.16 7.81
C ILE A 83 7.53 -2.33 6.97
N VAL A 84 6.60 -2.99 6.27
CA VAL A 84 5.64 -2.31 5.40
C VAL A 84 4.72 -1.39 6.21
N LEU A 85 4.22 -1.84 7.37
CA LEU A 85 3.42 -0.98 8.25
C LEU A 85 4.21 0.23 8.75
N SER A 86 5.48 0.06 9.14
CA SER A 86 6.33 1.19 9.53
C SER A 86 6.51 2.19 8.41
N VAL A 87 6.75 1.73 7.18
CA VAL A 87 6.85 2.61 5.99
C VAL A 87 5.54 3.35 5.73
N TYR A 88 4.40 2.66 5.79
CA TYR A 88 3.08 3.29 5.61
C TYR A 88 2.78 4.34 6.68
N ILE A 89 3.15 4.09 7.94
CA ILE A 89 2.98 5.07 9.03
C ILE A 89 3.84 6.31 8.74
N LEU A 90 5.12 6.12 8.39
CA LEU A 90 6.02 7.24 8.08
C LEU A 90 5.53 8.05 6.87
N LEU A 91 5.09 7.37 5.81
CA LEU A 91 4.52 8.02 4.63
C LEU A 91 3.24 8.79 4.98
N THR A 92 2.33 8.19 5.76
CA THR A 92 1.11 8.87 6.19
C THR A 92 1.44 10.13 6.99
N CYS A 93 2.37 10.05 7.93
CA CYS A 93 2.83 11.21 8.70
C CYS A 93 3.41 12.30 7.78
N TYR A 94 4.22 11.93 6.79
CA TYR A 94 4.76 12.87 5.80
C TYR A 94 3.65 13.56 4.99
N HIS A 95 2.67 12.81 4.51
CA HIS A 95 1.53 13.38 3.77
C HIS A 95 0.71 14.34 4.64
N LEU A 96 0.48 14.01 5.91
CA LEU A 96 -0.22 14.89 6.86
C LEU A 96 0.55 16.18 7.18
N MET A 97 1.89 16.19 7.06
CA MET A 97 2.70 17.40 7.24
C MET A 97 2.69 18.31 6.00
N LEU A 98 2.40 17.77 4.82
CA LEU A 98 2.33 18.51 3.55
C LEU A 98 0.93 19.04 3.23
N LEU A 99 -0.10 18.48 3.85
CA LEU A 99 -1.50 18.93 3.81
C LEU A 99 -1.71 20.12 4.75
#